data_AF-A0A067QPY8-F1
#
_entry.id   AF-A0A067QPY8-F1
#
_cell.length_a   1.000
_cell.length_b   1.000
_cell.length_c   1.000
_cell.angle_alpha   90.00
_cell.angle_beta   90.00
_cell.angle_gamma   90.00
#
_symmetry.space_group_name_H-M   'P 1'
#
loop_
_entity.id
_entity.type
_entity.pdbx_description
1 polymer ?
#
loop_
_entity_poly.entity_id
_entity_poly.type
_entity_poly.pdbx_seq_one_letter_code
_entity_poly.pdbx_strand_id
1 'polypeptide(L)'
;MLDVLHCVLIDSPEALNMMRDEHIKVIISLLEKHGRDPKVLDVLCSLCVGNGVAVRSSQNNICDFLLPGKNLLLQTQLVDHVARSVTISLII
;
A
#
# COMPACT_ATOMS: atom_id res chain seq x y z
N MET A 1 3.43 -6.64 -17.49
CA MET A 1 4.08 -5.32 -17.29
C MET A 1 4.54 -5.15 -15.85
N LEU A 2 3.66 -5.29 -14.85
CA LEU A 2 4.06 -5.28 -13.42
C LEU A 2 5.12 -6.35 -13.09
N ASP A 3 4.99 -7.56 -13.65
CA ASP A 3 6.00 -8.62 -13.45
C ASP A 3 7.39 -8.21 -14.00
N VAL A 4 7.44 -7.46 -15.10
CA VAL A 4 8.70 -6.98 -15.69
C VAL A 4 9.32 -5.89 -14.81
N LEU A 5 8.51 -4.95 -14.32
CA LEU A 5 8.97 -3.93 -13.37
C LEU A 5 9.50 -4.57 -12.09
N HIS A 6 8.81 -5.60 -11.58
CA HIS A 6 9.23 -6.34 -10.40
C HIS A 6 10.59 -7.01 -10.60
N CYS A 7 10.79 -7.73 -11.71
CA CYS A 7 12.08 -8.35 -12.00
C CYS A 7 13.21 -7.32 -12.13
N VAL A 8 12.99 -6.23 -12.88
CA VAL A 8 14.02 -5.18 -13.07
C VAL A 8 14.45 -4.55 -11.75
N LEU A 9 13.52 -4.29 -10.82
CA LEU A 9 13.83 -3.69 -9.52
C LEU A 9 14.59 -4.63 -8.59
N ILE A 10 14.40 -5.94 -8.73
CA ILE A 10 15.14 -6.95 -7.95
C ILE A 10 16.53 -7.18 -8.54
N ASP A 11 16.63 -7.28 -9.86
CA ASP A 11 17.86 -7.68 -10.55
C ASP A 11 18.85 -6.51 -10.74
N SER A 12 18.38 -5.25 -10.68
CA SER A 12 19.23 -4.06 -10.85
C SER A 12 19.07 -3.08 -9.68
N PRO A 13 20.07 -2.99 -8.77
CA PRO A 13 20.08 -1.97 -7.72
C PRO A 13 20.20 -0.55 -8.29
N GLU A 14 20.74 -0.38 -9.49
CA GLU A 14 20.79 0.90 -10.19
C GLU A 14 19.39 1.40 -10.55
N ALA A 15 18.47 0.50 -10.92
CA ALA A 15 17.08 0.85 -11.19
C ALA A 15 16.40 1.42 -9.93
N LEU A 16 16.68 0.87 -8.75
CA LEU A 16 16.22 1.41 -7.47
C LEU A 16 16.78 2.82 -7.20
N ASN A 17 18.04 3.08 -7.54
CA ASN A 17 18.65 4.41 -7.37
C ASN A 17 18.03 5.47 -8.28
N MET A 18 17.42 5.07 -9.40
CA MET A 18 16.71 5.96 -10.34
C MET A 18 15.26 6.24 -9.91
N MET A 19 14.78 5.60 -8.85
CA MET A 19 13.42 5.78 -8.35
C MET A 19 13.25 7.14 -7.67
N ARG A 20 12.28 7.91 -8.17
CA ARG A 20 11.87 9.20 -7.61
C ARG A 20 10.45 9.10 -7.04
N ASP A 21 10.08 10.10 -6.26
CA ASP A 21 8.77 10.20 -5.61
C ASP A 21 7.61 10.14 -6.63
N GLU A 22 7.78 10.74 -7.81
CA GLU A 22 6.82 10.68 -8.92
C GLU A 22 6.55 9.25 -9.42
N HIS A 23 7.58 8.40 -9.49
CA HIS A 23 7.42 7.01 -9.90
C HIS A 23 6.64 6.21 -8.85
N ILE A 24 6.89 6.48 -7.56
CA ILE A 24 6.17 5.84 -6.45
C ILE A 24 4.68 6.22 -6.50
N LYS A 25 4.35 7.49 -6.74
CA LYS A 25 2.96 7.95 -6.92
C LYS A 25 2.27 7.24 -8.09
N VAL A 26 2.97 7.04 -9.21
CA VAL A 26 2.43 6.29 -10.35
C VAL A 26 2.13 4.84 -9.95
N ILE A 27 3.05 4.16 -9.27
CA ILE A 27 2.85 2.77 -8.81
C ILE A 27 1.66 2.69 -7.85
N ILE A 28 1.55 3.61 -6.88
CA ILE A 28 0.40 3.66 -5.96
C ILE A 28 -0.92 3.88 -6.73
N SER A 29 -0.94 4.73 -7.76
CA SER A 29 -2.14 4.94 -8.58
C SER A 29 -2.62 3.67 -9.31
N LEU A 30 -1.75 2.67 -9.50
CA LEU A 30 -2.14 1.39 -10.06
C LEU A 30 -3.04 0.59 -9.12
N LEU A 31 -2.94 0.79 -7.79
CA LEU A 31 -3.86 0.17 -6.84
C LEU A 31 -5.30 0.62 -7.08
N GLU A 32 -5.51 1.90 -7.38
CA GLU A 32 -6.84 2.43 -7.68
C GLU A 32 -7.33 1.95 -9.05
N LYS A 33 -6.47 2.04 -10.08
CA LYS A 33 -6.83 1.70 -11.47
C LYS A 33 -7.09 0.22 -11.71
N HIS A 34 -6.41 -0.66 -10.98
CA HIS A 34 -6.50 -2.12 -11.17
C HIS A 34 -7.26 -2.84 -10.05
N GLY A 35 -7.99 -2.10 -9.20
CA GLY A 35 -8.87 -2.71 -8.20
C GLY A 35 -8.13 -3.43 -7.06
N ARG A 36 -7.06 -2.81 -6.54
CA ARG A 36 -6.23 -3.32 -5.43
C ARG A 36 -5.48 -4.62 -5.77
N ASP A 37 -4.90 -4.68 -6.97
CA ASP A 37 -4.06 -5.80 -7.39
C ASP A 37 -2.88 -6.02 -6.41
N PRO A 38 -2.77 -7.21 -5.77
CA PRO A 38 -1.69 -7.49 -4.83
C PRO A 38 -0.29 -7.38 -5.44
N LYS A 39 -0.14 -7.61 -6.76
CA LYS A 39 1.16 -7.47 -7.44
C LYS A 39 1.73 -6.05 -7.37
N VAL A 40 0.86 -5.04 -7.24
CA VAL A 40 1.31 -3.66 -7.07
C VAL A 40 1.96 -3.48 -5.69
N LEU A 41 1.45 -4.16 -4.65
CA LEU A 41 2.08 -4.16 -3.33
C LEU A 41 3.41 -4.91 -3.33
N ASP A 42 3.54 -5.99 -4.12
CA ASP A 42 4.82 -6.69 -4.30
C ASP A 42 5.88 -5.76 -4.91
N VAL A 43 5.51 -4.98 -5.93
CA VAL A 43 6.41 -3.96 -6.52
C VAL A 43 6.79 -2.90 -5.49
N LEU A 44 5.84 -2.37 -4.71
CA LEU A 44 6.13 -1.41 -3.64
C LEU A 44 7.03 -2.02 -2.55
N CYS A 45 6.89 -3.31 -2.25
CA CYS A 45 7.74 -4.03 -1.30
C CYS A 45 9.18 -4.11 -1.80
N SER A 46 9.40 -4.43 -3.08
CA SER A 46 10.73 -4.49 -3.70
C SER A 46 11.45 -3.13 -3.71
N LEU A 47 10.71 -2.01 -3.65
CA LEU A 47 11.31 -0.68 -3.52
C LEU A 47 11.87 -0.38 -2.11
N CYS A 48 11.40 -1.09 -1.09
CA CYS A 48 11.81 -0.87 0.30
C CYS A 48 13.17 -1.48 0.63
N VAL A 49 13.63 -2.47 -0.14
CA VAL A 49 14.87 -3.22 0.09
C VAL A 49 15.62 -3.41 -1.23
N GLY A 50 16.82 -2.86 -1.34
CA GLY A 50 17.71 -3.06 -2.48
C GLY A 50 18.94 -3.87 -2.07
N ASN A 51 19.19 -4.99 -2.73
CA ASN A 51 20.34 -5.87 -2.46
C ASN A 51 20.50 -6.24 -0.97
N GLY A 52 19.38 -6.52 -0.29
CA GLY A 52 19.36 -6.85 1.15
C GLY A 52 19.49 -5.66 2.10
N VAL A 53 19.57 -4.42 1.61
CA VAL A 53 19.68 -3.21 2.41
C VAL A 53 18.41 -2.37 2.31
N ALA A 54 17.94 -1.86 3.45
CA ALA A 54 16.77 -0.99 3.49
C ALA A 54 17.00 0.35 2.78
N VAL A 55 16.06 0.74 1.91
CA VAL A 55 16.10 2.01 1.17
C VAL A 55 15.16 3.02 1.85
N ARG A 56 15.70 3.80 2.78
CA ARG A 56 14.91 4.71 3.66
C ARG A 56 14.09 5.75 2.88
N SER A 57 14.63 6.31 1.82
CA SER A 57 13.92 7.31 0.99
C SER A 57 12.66 6.73 0.37
N SER A 58 12.75 5.53 -0.21
CA SER A 58 11.60 4.81 -0.77
C SER A 58 10.56 4.50 0.31
N GLN A 59 10.99 4.00 1.47
CA GLN A 59 10.09 3.70 2.59
C GLN A 59 9.30 4.93 3.05
N ASN A 60 9.97 6.07 3.23
CA ASN A 60 9.32 7.32 3.62
C ASN A 60 8.29 7.76 2.57
N ASN A 61 8.68 7.81 1.29
CA ASN A 61 7.81 8.20 0.21
C ASN A 61 6.58 7.29 0.07
N ILE A 62 6.76 5.97 0.22
CA ILE A 62 5.65 5.02 0.18
C ILE A 62 4.68 5.31 1.33
N CYS A 63 5.18 5.48 2.55
CA CYS A 63 4.34 5.84 3.70
C CYS A 63 3.59 7.16 3.48
N ASP A 64 4.27 8.19 2.98
CA ASP A 64 3.72 9.53 2.78
C ASP A 64 2.65 9.58 1.68
N PHE A 65 2.72 8.71 0.67
CA PHE A 65 1.76 8.70 -0.44
C PHE A 65 0.68 7.62 -0.34
N LEU A 66 0.94 6.50 0.36
CA LEU A 66 0.00 5.37 0.43
C LEU A 66 -0.93 5.44 1.65
N LEU A 67 -0.45 5.94 2.79
CA LEU A 67 -1.17 5.88 4.05
C LEU A 67 -2.20 7.01 4.24
N PRO A 68 -1.93 8.26 3.82
CA PRO A 68 -2.94 9.32 3.89
C PRO A 68 -4.18 8.96 3.06
N GLY A 69 -5.37 9.21 3.60
CA GLY A 69 -6.64 8.96 2.91
C GLY A 69 -7.29 7.60 3.18
N LYS A 70 -6.53 6.58 3.59
CA LYS A 70 -7.05 5.26 4.05
C LYS A 70 -8.04 4.57 3.10
N ASN A 71 -7.96 4.85 1.79
CA ASN A 71 -8.91 4.38 0.77
C ASN A 71 -8.35 3.25 -0.12
N LEU A 72 -7.03 3.14 -0.23
CA LEU A 72 -6.38 2.13 -1.08
C LEU A 72 -6.18 0.79 -0.37
N LEU A 73 -5.93 0.80 0.94
CA LEU A 73 -5.70 -0.39 1.76
C LEU A 73 -6.89 -0.67 2.68
N LEU A 74 -7.08 -1.95 3.02
CA LEU A 74 -8.10 -2.36 3.99
C LEU A 74 -7.80 -1.74 5.37
N GLN A 75 -8.83 -1.20 6.00
CA GLN A 75 -8.77 -0.66 7.35
C GLN A 75 -9.43 -1.65 8.31
N THR A 76 -8.79 -1.88 9.45
CA THR A 76 -9.31 -2.74 10.51
C THR A 76 -9.27 -1.97 11.82
N GLN A 77 -10.30 -2.13 12.64
CA GLN A 77 -10.33 -1.62 14.00
C GLN A 77 -10.91 -2.68 14.92
N LEU A 78 -10.50 -2.65 16.18
CA LEU A 78 -11.16 -3.43 17.22
C LEU A 78 -12.59 -2.89 17.40
N VAL A 79 -13.58 -3.78 17.43
CA VAL A 79 -14.98 -3.42 17.66
C VAL A 79 -15.52 -4.32 18.76
N ASP A 80 -16.17 -3.72 19.75
CA ASP A 80 -16.81 -4.46 20.83
C ASP A 80 -18.01 -5.26 20.32
N HIS A 81 -18.22 -6.45 20.90
CA HIS A 81 -19.39 -7.26 20.60
C HIS A 81 -20.63 -6.68 21.31
N VAL A 82 -21.53 -6.05 20.56
CA VAL A 82 -22.77 -5.47 21.11
C VAL A 82 -23.85 -6.54 21.22
N ALA A 83 -24.14 -7.00 22.44
CA ALA A 83 -25.07 -8.10 22.69
C ALA A 83 -26.57 -7.71 22.77
N ARG A 84 -26.97 -6.44 22.58
CA ARG A 84 -28.39 -6.01 22.61
C ARG A 84 -28.62 -4.58 22.13
N SER A 85 -29.46 -4.39 21.10
CA SER A 85 -30.13 -3.11 20.83
C SER A 85 -31.56 -3.22 21.38
N VAL A 86 -31.78 -2.73 22.60
CA VAL A 86 -33.14 -2.67 23.16
C VAL A 86 -33.81 -1.43 22.56
N THR A 87 -34.54 -1.62 21.47
CA THR A 87 -35.53 -0.64 21.03
C THR A 87 -36.62 -0.62 22.10
N ILE A 88 -36.64 0.40 22.96
CA ILE A 88 -37.83 0.71 23.74
C ILE A 88 -38.83 1.34 22.75
N SER A 89 -39.47 0.48 21.95
CA SER A 89 -40.73 0.81 21.32
C SER A 89 -41.83 0.40 22.29
N LEU A 90 -42.52 1.40 22.82
CA LEU A 90 -43.78 1.33 23.57
C LEU A 90 -43.81 0.51 24.87
N ILE A 91 -43.92 1.23 25.98
CA ILE A 91 -44.95 0.93 26.98
C ILE A 91 -45.71 2.25 27.22
N ILE A 92 -46.91 2.28 26.61
CA ILE A 92 -48.17 2.97 26.99
C ILE A 92 -48.11 3.97 28.14
#